data_AF-A0A7J2WR56-F1
#
_entry.id   AF-A0A7J2WR56-F1
#
_cell.length_a   1.000
_cell.length_b   1.000
_cell.length_c   1.000
_cell.angle_alpha   90.00
_cell.angle_beta   90.00
_cell.angle_gamma   90.00
#
_symmetry.space_group_name_H-M   'P 1'
#
loop_
_entity.id
_entity.type
_entity.pdbx_description
1 polymer ?
#
loop_
_entity_poly.entity_id
_entity_poly.type
_entity_poly.pdbx_seq_one_letter_code
_entity_poly.pdbx_strand_id
1 'polypeptide(L)' 'MKNISLRDEVYEELSRLKREGESFSDVIMRLLRNNRERSLELLRRYAGKLRGSDIEEMIMEERRKFRVREFDL' A
#
# COMPACT_ATOMS: atom_id res chain seq x y z
N MET A 1 6.09 27.35 7.95
CA MET A 1 5.35 26.52 8.91
C MET A 1 3.87 26.81 8.71
N LYS A 2 3.02 25.78 8.59
CA LYS A 2 1.56 25.93 8.50
C LYS A 2 0.94 25.07 9.60
N ASN A 3 -0.11 25.57 10.25
CA ASN A 3 -0.83 24.83 11.27
C ASN A 3 -2.03 24.13 10.63
N ILE A 4 -2.31 22.92 11.09
CA ILE A 4 -3.54 22.18 10.75
C ILE A 4 -4.24 21.81 12.06
N SER A 5 -5.56 21.91 12.07
CA SER A 5 -6.35 21.39 13.18
C SER A 5 -6.61 19.91 12.95
N LEU A 6 -6.42 19.10 13.98
CA LEU A 6 -6.69 17.67 13.98
C LEU A 6 -7.77 17.36 15.00
N ARG A 7 -8.49 16.25 14.81
CA ARG A 7 -9.31 15.68 15.88
C ARG A 7 -8.40 15.16 16.99
N ASP A 8 -8.85 15.26 18.23
CA ASP A 8 -8.06 14.84 19.40
C ASP A 8 -7.60 13.39 19.29
N GLU A 9 -8.51 12.49 18.87
CA GLU A 9 -8.21 11.08 18.61
C GLU A 9 -7.03 10.89 17.62
N VAL A 10 -6.95 11.72 16.58
CA VAL A 10 -5.89 11.63 15.56
C VAL A 10 -4.57 12.14 16.12
N TYR A 11 -4.62 13.20 16.92
CA TYR A 11 -3.44 13.74 17.59
C TYR A 11 -2.85 12.72 18.57
N GLU A 12 -3.68 12.05 19.38
CA GLU A 12 -3.25 11.03 20.32
C GLU A 12 -2.56 9.85 19.62
N GLU A 13 -3.15 9.35 18.53
CA GLU A 13 -2.55 8.27 17.74
C GLU A 13 -1.20 8.69 17.13
N LEU A 14 -1.09 9.91 16.58
CA LEU A 14 0.18 10.42 16.07
C LEU A 14 1.22 10.59 17.19
N SER A 15 0.80 10.99 18.38
CA SER A 15 1.67 11.14 19.55
C SER A 15 2.24 9.79 20.00
N ARG A 16 1.41 8.74 20.02
CA ARG A 16 1.84 7.36 20.33
C ARG A 16 2.84 6.81 19.30
N LEU A 17 2.71 7.21 18.04
CA LEU A 17 3.58 6.77 16.94
C LEU A 17 4.90 7.55 16.84
N LYS A 18 5.00 8.68 17.54
CA LYS A 18 6.16 9.57 17.50
C LYS A 18 7.34 8.94 18.23
N ARG A 19 8.50 8.93 17.59
CA ARG A 19 9.76 8.46 18.18
C ARG A 19 10.48 9.60 18.88
N GLU A 20 11.42 9.27 19.75
CA GLU A 20 12.28 10.25 20.40
C GLU A 20 13.03 11.09 19.34
N GLY A 21 12.98 12.41 19.48
CA GLY A 21 13.58 13.34 18.52
C GLY A 21 12.80 13.60 17.23
N GLU A 22 11.71 12.88 16.93
CA GLU A 22 10.88 13.15 15.73
C GLU A 22 9.95 14.36 15.94
N SER A 23 9.79 15.22 14.92
CA SER A 23 8.67 16.17 14.87
C SER A 23 7.39 15.49 14.37
N PHE A 24 6.22 16.09 14.61
CA PHE A 24 4.96 15.58 14.05
C PHE A 24 4.98 15.54 12.51
N SER A 25 5.66 16.50 11.87
CA SER A 25 5.86 16.49 10.43
C SER A 25 6.68 15.28 9.98
N ASP A 26 7.70 14.88 10.74
CA ASP A 26 8.51 13.69 10.44
C ASP A 26 7.69 12.41 10.56
N VAL A 27 6.83 12.30 11.59
CA VAL A 27 5.92 11.17 11.77
C VAL A 27 4.98 11.03 10.57
N ILE A 28 4.33 12.12 10.16
CA ILE A 28 3.43 12.13 9.01
C ILE A 28 4.17 11.71 7.74
N MET A 29 5.35 12.28 7.49
CA MET A 29 6.16 11.94 6.31
C MET A 29 6.60 10.48 6.31
N ARG A 30 7.00 9.92 7.46
CA ARG A 30 7.36 8.52 7.60
C ARG A 30 6.18 7.60 7.31
N LEU A 31 4.99 7.90 7.83
CA LEU A 31 3.79 7.10 7.57
C LEU A 31 3.40 7.13 6.09
N LEU A 32 3.46 8.30 5.44
CA LEU A 32 3.18 8.45 4.01
C LEU A 32 4.17 7.67 3.14
N ARG A 33 5.46 7.70 3.47
CA ARG A 33 6.50 6.96 2.75
C ARG A 33 6.36 5.45 2.93
N ASN A 34 6.20 4.98 4.16
CA ASN A 34 6.05 3.55 4.48
C ASN A 34 4.86 2.93 3.74
N ASN A 35 3.73 3.65 3.63
CA ASN A 35 2.56 3.12 2.92
C ASN A 35 2.85 2.92 1.42
N ARG A 36 3.52 3.88 0.79
CA ARG A 36 3.90 3.80 -0.63
C ARG A 36 4.95 2.71 -0.89
N GLU A 37 6.00 2.66 -0.08
CA GLU A 37 7.08 1.69 -0.24
C GLU A 37 6.61 0.26 0.00
N ARG A 38 5.81 0.02 1.05
CA ARG A 38 5.29 -1.31 1.37
C ARG A 38 4.34 -1.84 0.30
N SER A 39 3.51 -0.97 -0.28
CA SER A 39 2.63 -1.34 -1.39
C SER A 39 3.41 -1.70 -2.65
N LEU A 40 4.44 -0.92 -2.99
CA LEU A 40 5.31 -1.20 -4.14
C LEU A 40 6.18 -2.43 -3.92
N GLU A 41 6.69 -2.65 -2.71
CA GLU A 41 7.48 -3.82 -2.35
C GLU A 41 6.64 -5.09 -2.49
N LEU A 42 5.41 -5.10 -1.99
CA LEU A 42 4.49 -6.23 -2.14
C LEU A 42 4.21 -6.52 -3.62
N LEU A 43 3.89 -5.50 -4.42
CA LEU A 43 3.67 -5.68 -5.86
C LEU A 43 4.92 -6.24 -6.54
N ARG A 44 6.12 -5.70 -6.26
CA ARG A 44 7.39 -6.21 -6.81
C ARG A 44 7.70 -7.64 -6.38
N ARG A 45 7.44 -7.98 -5.11
CA ARG A 45 7.72 -9.31 -4.55
C ARG A 45 6.94 -10.42 -5.25
N TYR A 46 5.74 -10.12 -5.73
CA TYR A 46 4.85 -11.10 -6.33
C TYR A 46 4.64 -10.94 -7.85
N ALA A 47 5.01 -9.80 -8.42
CA ALA A 47 4.90 -9.55 -9.86
C ALA A 47 5.62 -10.64 -10.67
N GLY A 48 4.88 -11.29 -11.57
CA GLY A 48 5.42 -12.29 -12.50
C GLY A 48 5.76 -13.65 -11.89
N LYS A 49 5.59 -13.87 -10.57
CA LYS A 49 5.94 -15.16 -9.94
C LYS A 49 5.13 -16.35 -10.41
N LEU A 50 3.93 -16.12 -10.94
CA LEU A 50 3.07 -17.16 -11.48
C LEU A 50 3.28 -17.36 -12.99
N ARG A 51 4.13 -16.55 -13.63
CA ARG A 51 4.25 -16.54 -15.09
C ARG A 51 4.74 -17.89 -15.62
N GLY A 52 3.98 -18.48 -16.54
CA GLY A 52 4.25 -19.78 -17.15
C GLY A 52 3.98 -20.97 -16.22
N SER A 53 3.27 -20.79 -15.11
CA SER A 53 2.83 -21.88 -14.24
C SER A 53 1.41 -22.32 -14.54
N ASP A 54 1.10 -23.58 -14.24
CA ASP A 54 -0.26 -24.14 -14.33
C ASP A 54 -1.28 -23.34 -13.51
N ILE A 55 -0.82 -22.67 -12.44
CA ILE A 55 -1.65 -21.79 -11.61
C ILE A 55 -2.05 -20.52 -12.37
N GLU A 56 -1.14 -19.94 -13.16
CA GLU A 56 -1.48 -18.79 -14.02
C GLU A 56 -2.50 -19.20 -15.08
N GLU A 57 -2.33 -20.36 -15.72
CA GLU A 57 -3.29 -20.87 -16.70
C GLU A 57 -4.68 -21.05 -16.09
N MET A 58 -4.76 -21.70 -14.92
CA MET A 58 -6.01 -21.89 -14.18
C MET A 58 -6.68 -20.55 -13.82
N ILE A 59 -5.92 -19.57 -13.35
CA ILE A 59 -6.46 -18.22 -13.04
C ILE A 59 -7.00 -17.55 -14.31
N MET A 60 -6.29 -17.66 -15.43
CA MET A 60 -6.72 -17.06 -16.71
C MET A 60 -7.97 -17.74 -17.27
N GLU A 61 -8.11 -19.05 -17.11
CA GLU A 61 -9.32 -19.78 -17.49
C GLU A 61 -10.54 -19.36 -16.65
N GLU A 62 -10.38 -19.26 -15.33
CA GLU A 62 -11.46 -18.78 -14.45
C GLU A 62 -11.81 -17.31 -14.76
N ARG A 63 -10.82 -16.47 -15.06
CA ARG A 63 -11.05 -15.10 -15.53
C ARG A 63 -11.81 -15.03 -16.85
N ARG A 64 -11.66 -15.99 -17.77
CA ARG A 64 -12.46 -16.03 -19.01
C ARG A 64 -13.93 -16.42 -18.75
N LYS A 65 -14.17 -17.26 -17.73
CA LYS A 65 -15.51 -17.70 -17.33
C LYS A 65 -16.29 -16.58 -16.64
N PHE A 66 -15.62 -15.75 -15.84
CA PHE A 66 -16.21 -14.54 -15.28
C PHE A 66 -16.11 -13.41 -16.32
N ARG A 67 -17.20 -12.70 -16.65
CA ARG A 67 -17.17 -11.53 -17.55
C ARG A 67 -16.47 -10.31 -16.93
N VAL A 68 -15.22 -10.47 -16.52
CA VAL A 68 -14.37 -9.36 -16.08
C VAL A 68 -13.96 -8.55 -17.31
N ARG A 69 -13.77 -7.23 -17.13
CA ARG A 69 -13.32 -6.36 -18.23
C ARG A 69 -12.06 -6.92 -18.85
N GLU A 70 -12.05 -7.05 -20.18
CA GLU A 70 -10.82 -7.31 -20.93
C GLU A 70 -9.84 -6.16 -20.64
N PHE A 71 -8.65 -6.54 -20.19
CA PHE A 71 -7.50 -5.65 -20.15
C PHE A 71 -6.53 -6.19 -21.19
N ASP A 72 -6.37 -5.46 -22.28
CA ASP A 72 -5.30 -5.70 -23.24
C ASP A 72 -3.96 -5.46 -22.52
N LEU A 73 -3.14 -6.50 -22.44
CA LEU A 73 -1.76 -6.47 -21.92
C LEU A 73 -0.77 -6.20 -23.05
#